data_AF-A0A9E8LU45-F1
#
_entry.id   AF-A0A9E8LU45-F1
#
_cell.length_a   1.000
_cell.length_b   1.000
_cell.length_c   1.000
_cell.angle_alpha   90.00
_cell.angle_beta   90.00
_cell.angle_gamma   90.00
#
_symmetry.space_group_name_H-M   'P 1'
#
loop_
_entity.id
_entity.type
_entity.pdbx_description
1 polymer ?
#
loop_
_entity_poly.entity_id
_entity_poly.type
_entity_poly.pdbx_seq_one_letter_code
_entity_poly.pdbx_strand_id
1 'polypeptide(L)' 'MTKENDLGTTAAIYSCEEHVEYALEEVVNEEGMPPTLKRIESGILSTKRCAYCGKPSVYIVSNEYSHTKCG' A
#
# COMPACT_ATOMS: atom_id res chain seq x y z
N MET A 1 16.07 27.95 -0.97
CA MET A 1 15.07 27.30 -1.85
C MET A 1 15.11 25.82 -1.53
N THR A 2 14.42 25.41 -0.47
CA THR A 2 14.29 24.03 -0.02
C THR A 2 13.51 23.27 -1.09
N LYS A 3 14.22 22.69 -2.05
CA LYS A 3 13.63 21.75 -2.99
C LYS A 3 13.26 20.52 -2.18
N GLU A 4 11.96 20.47 -1.89
CA GLU A 4 11.11 19.29 -1.99
C GLU A 4 11.80 18.09 -1.39
N ASN A 5 11.51 17.91 -0.10
CA ASN A 5 11.73 16.69 0.65
C ASN A 5 11.02 15.58 -0.14
N ASP A 6 11.75 14.97 -1.07
CA ASP A 6 11.46 13.71 -1.74
C ASP A 6 11.50 12.63 -0.65
N LEU A 7 10.52 12.68 0.27
CA LEU A 7 10.05 11.48 0.89
C LEU A 7 9.42 10.71 -0.27
N GLY A 8 10.20 9.88 -0.93
CA GLY A 8 9.70 8.84 -1.81
C GLY A 8 8.58 8.13 -1.06
N THR A 9 7.35 8.44 -1.46
CA THR A 9 6.14 7.90 -0.87
C THR A 9 6.18 6.40 -1.09
N THR A 10 6.58 5.64 -0.07
CA THR A 10 6.31 4.21 -0.04
C THR A 10 4.79 4.07 0.07
N ALA A 11 4.10 3.97 -1.08
CA ALA A 11 2.65 3.99 -1.20
C ALA A 11 2.07 2.66 -0.69
N ALA A 12 2.00 2.53 0.65
CA ALA A 12 1.39 1.39 1.32
C ALA A 12 -0.02 1.78 1.79
N ILE A 13 -1.06 1.35 1.06
CA ILE A 13 -2.47 1.62 1.38
C ILE A 13 -3.07 0.42 2.13
N TYR A 14 -3.72 0.69 3.26
CA TYR A 14 -4.42 -0.31 4.04
C TYR A 14 -5.90 -0.35 3.66
N SER A 15 -6.38 -1.54 3.25
CA SER A 15 -7.76 -1.73 2.78
C SER A 15 -8.43 -2.96 3.40
N CYS A 16 -9.76 -2.90 3.48
CA CYS A 16 -10.59 -4.07 3.76
C CYS A 16 -10.85 -4.85 2.47
N GLU A 17 -11.44 -6.05 2.57
CA GLU A 17 -11.72 -6.91 1.40
C GLU A 17 -12.59 -6.22 0.35
N GLU A 18 -13.51 -5.36 0.77
CA GLU A 18 -14.41 -4.63 -0.14
C GLU A 18 -13.74 -3.47 -0.89
N HIS A 19 -12.70 -2.86 -0.34
CA HIS A 19 -12.06 -1.66 -0.92
C HIS A 19 -10.62 -1.94 -1.38
N VAL A 20 -10.23 -3.21 -1.42
CA VAL A 20 -8.90 -3.63 -1.85
C VAL A 20 -8.66 -3.32 -3.32
N GLU A 21 -9.67 -3.51 -4.17
CA GLU A 21 -9.62 -3.24 -5.61
C GLU A 21 -9.36 -1.76 -5.89
N TYR A 22 -10.06 -0.88 -5.18
CA TYR A 22 -9.86 0.57 -5.28
C TYR A 22 -8.43 0.98 -4.91
N ALA A 23 -7.90 0.40 -3.83
CA ALA A 23 -6.52 0.68 -3.43
C ALA A 23 -5.49 0.17 -4.44
N LEU A 24 -5.75 -0.96 -5.10
CA LEU A 24 -4.90 -1.45 -6.17
C LEU A 24 -4.88 -0.46 -7.34
N GLU A 25 -6.06 -0.01 -7.81
CA GLU A 25 -6.16 0.94 -8.92
C GLU A 25 -5.46 2.27 -8.63
N GLU A 26 -5.63 2.80 -7.42
CA GLU A 26 -4.98 4.06 -6.99
C GLU A 26 -3.45 3.94 -7.02
N VAL A 27 -2.90 2.87 -6.44
CA VAL A 27 -1.45 2.66 -6.41
C VAL A 27 -0.90 2.37 -7.82
N VAL A 28 -1.64 1.61 -8.66
CA VAL A 28 -1.26 1.42 -10.07
C VAL A 28 -1.24 2.74 -10.82
N ASN A 29 -2.22 3.60 -10.59
CA ASN A 29 -2.33 4.89 -11.26
C ASN A 29 -1.22 5.86 -10.82
N GLU A 30 -0.84 5.83 -9.54
CA GLU A 30 0.23 6.67 -9.00
C GLU A 30 1.63 6.17 -9.40
N GLU A 31 1.90 4.88 -9.22
CA GLU A 31 3.24 4.30 -9.43
C GLU A 31 3.45 3.74 -10.85
N GLY A 32 2.39 3.63 -11.64
CA GLY A 32 2.44 3.08 -13.01
C GLY A 32 2.82 1.60 -13.09
N MET A 33 2.86 0.90 -11.96
CA MET A 33 3.28 -0.49 -11.85
C MET A 33 2.31 -1.31 -10.99
N PRO A 34 2.19 -2.62 -11.24
CA PRO A 34 1.29 -3.48 -10.48
C PRO A 34 1.78 -3.58 -9.02
N PRO A 35 0.98 -3.14 -8.04
CA PRO A 35 1.34 -3.22 -6.64
C PRO A 35 1.25 -4.66 -6.13
N THR A 36 1.91 -4.90 -5.00
CA THR A 36 1.81 -6.17 -4.29
C THR A 36 0.69 -6.10 -3.26
N LEU A 37 -0.24 -7.06 -3.35
CA LEU A 37 -1.28 -7.26 -2.34
C LEU A 37 -0.80 -8.27 -1.30
N LYS A 38 -0.73 -7.86 -0.03
CA LYS A 38 -0.39 -8.75 1.08
C LYS A 38 -1.52 -8.80 2.11
N ARG A 39 -1.94 -10.00 2.50
CA ARG A 39 -2.91 -10.20 3.57
C ARG A 39 -2.23 -10.02 4.92
N ILE A 40 -2.85 -9.24 5.81
CA ILE A 40 -2.40 -9.04 7.18
C ILE A 40 -2.96 -10.17 8.03
N GLU A 41 -2.10 -10.99 8.61
CA GLU A 41 -2.53 -12.01 9.56
C GLU A 41 -2.96 -11.35 10.88
N SER A 42 -4.12 -11.77 11.41
CA SER A 42 -4.76 -11.18 12.61
C SER A 42 -3.92 -11.19 13.89
N GLY A 43 -2.73 -11.79 13.88
CA GLY A 43 -1.86 -11.97 15.05
C GLY A 43 -1.04 -10.75 15.45
N ILE A 44 -0.80 -9.76 14.55
CA ILE A 44 0.20 -8.70 14.84
C ILE A 44 -0.27 -7.27 14.52
N LEU A 45 -1.22 -7.01 13.60
CA LEU A 45 -1.40 -5.64 13.04
C LEU A 45 -2.84 -5.20 12.71
N SER A 46 -3.87 -5.67 13.43
CA SER A 46 -5.26 -5.24 13.24
C SER A 46 -5.62 -3.89 13.90
N THR A 47 -4.66 -2.99 14.12
CA THR A 47 -4.92 -1.57 14.46
C THR A 47 -5.10 -0.68 13.23
N LYS A 48 -4.72 -1.17 12.05
CA LYS A 48 -4.88 -0.42 10.80
C LYS A 48 -6.32 -0.52 10.31
N ARG A 49 -6.89 0.63 9.99
CA ARG A 49 -8.23 0.76 9.41
C ARG A 49 -8.11 0.98 7.92
N CYS A 50 -9.12 0.52 7.20
CA CYS A 50 -9.32 0.80 5.79
C CYS A 50 -9.33 2.32 5.58
N ALA A 51 -8.51 2.80 4.65
CA ALA A 51 -8.42 4.23 4.31
C ALA A 51 -9.75 4.80 3.79
N TYR A 52 -10.62 3.93 3.24
CA TYR A 52 -11.86 4.33 2.58
C TYR A 52 -13.07 4.33 3.53
N CYS A 53 -13.23 3.28 4.33
CA CYS A 53 -14.45 3.07 5.12
C CYS A 53 -14.20 2.95 6.63
N GLY A 54 -12.94 2.97 7.09
CA GLY A 54 -12.60 2.85 8.50
C GLY A 54 -12.80 1.46 9.13
N LYS A 55 -13.30 0.47 8.38
CA LYS A 55 -13.37 -0.94 8.79
C LYS A 55 -11.98 -1.52 9.06
N PRO A 56 -11.83 -2.62 9.83
CA PRO A 56 -10.54 -3.27 10.00
C PRO A 56 -9.91 -3.62 8.64
N SER A 57 -8.67 -3.18 8.42
CA SER A 57 -7.90 -3.56 7.24
C SER A 57 -7.42 -5.00 7.41
N VAL A 58 -7.55 -5.76 6.33
CA VAL A 58 -7.07 -7.14 6.22
C VAL A 58 -6.06 -7.31 5.10
N TYR A 59 -5.92 -6.29 4.25
CA TYR A 59 -4.94 -6.22 3.18
C TYR A 59 -4.12 -4.93 3.26
N ILE A 60 -2.86 -5.05 2.87
CA ILE A 60 -1.96 -3.94 2.55
C ILE A 60 -1.59 -4.04 1.07
N VAL A 61 -1.75 -2.92 0.37
CA VAL A 61 -1.34 -2.75 -1.02
C VAL A 61 -0.07 -1.91 -0.99
N SER A 62 1.05 -2.46 -1.39
CA SER A 62 2.33 -1.76 -1.43
C SER A 62 3.15 -2.17 -2.64
N ASN A 63 3.85 -1.21 -3.24
CA ASN A 63 4.77 -1.48 -4.32
C ASN A 63 6.22 -1.51 -3.83
N GLU A 64 6.51 -2.38 -2.87
CA GLU A 64 7.87 -2.62 -2.42
C GLU A 64 8.63 -3.44 -3.47
N TYR A 65 8.91 -2.82 -4.63
CA TYR A 65 9.94 -3.29 -5.55
C TYR A 65 11.28 -3.16 -4.81
N SER A 66 11.60 -4.20 -4.05
CA SER A 66 12.95 -4.45 -3.56
C SER A 66 13.83 -4.48 -4.79
N HIS A 67 14.58 -3.39 -4.98
CA HIS A 67 15.59 -3.20 -5.99
C HIS A 67 16.39 -4.49 -6.10
N THR A 68 16.06 -5.34 -7.07
CA THR A 68 16.79 -6.56 -7.35
C THR A 68 18.18 -6.08 -7.72
N LYS A 69 19.13 -6.20 -6.78
CA LYS A 69 20.54 -6.11 -7.11
C LYS A 69 20.80 -7.26 -8.08
N CYS A 70 20.73 -6.96 -9.37
CA CYS A 70 21.28 -7.77 -10.43
C CYS A 70 22.78 -7.88 -10.14
N GLY A 71 23.20 -9.06 -9.67
CA GLY A 71 24.58 -9.47 -9.55
C GLY A 71 25.00 -10.26 -10.78
#